data_AF-A0A379VJH7-F1
#
_entry.id   AF-A0A379VJH7-F1
#
_cell.length_a   1.000
_cell.length_b   1.000
_cell.length_c   1.000
_cell.angle_alpha   90.00
_cell.angle_beta   90.00
_cell.angle_gamma   90.00
#
_symmetry.space_group_name_H-M   'P 1'
#
loop_
_entity.id
_entity.type
_entity.pdbx_description
1 polymer ?
#
loop_
_entity_poly.entity_id
_entity_poly.type
_entity_poly.pdbx_seq_one_letter_code
_entity_poly.pdbx_strand_id
1 'polypeptide(L)'
;MLSQENQQVFVLNGIQTMSGYVYNLGNELTSMQGLVDIVRLSPLGTETFAMLDAFRANENGGAPLPLASHSDCNGYWKRLAGLELQA
;
A
#
# COMPACT_ATOMS: atom_id res chain seq x y z
N MET A 1 -15.20 -0.32 -12.37
CA MET A 1 -15.84 1.01 -12.40
C MET A 1 -14.75 2.05 -12.61
N LEU A 2 -14.94 2.98 -13.54
CA LEU A 2 -13.98 4.05 -13.84
C LEU A 2 -14.48 5.39 -13.28
N SER A 3 -13.57 6.23 -12.82
CA SER A 3 -13.87 7.62 -12.42
C SER A 3 -14.20 8.50 -13.64
N GLN A 4 -14.56 9.76 -13.40
CA GLN A 4 -14.72 10.77 -14.47
C GLN A 4 -13.42 11.02 -15.25
N GLU A 5 -12.27 10.70 -14.63
CA GLU A 5 -10.93 10.79 -15.22
C GLU A 5 -10.50 9.47 -15.88
N ASN A 6 -11.44 8.54 -16.09
CA ASN A 6 -11.21 7.23 -16.70
C ASN A 6 -10.23 6.35 -15.90
N GLN A 7 -10.10 6.56 -14.58
CA GLN A 7 -9.21 5.80 -13.70
C GLN A 7 -9.98 4.69 -12.97
N GLN A 8 -9.36 3.50 -12.84
CA GLN A 8 -9.90 2.44 -12.00
C GLN A 8 -9.71 2.78 -10.53
N VAL A 9 -10.81 3.15 -9.88
CA VAL A 9 -10.81 3.54 -8.45
C VAL A 9 -11.33 2.42 -7.55
N PHE A 10 -12.08 1.48 -8.11
CA PHE A 10 -12.66 0.36 -7.38
C PHE A 10 -12.60 -0.98 -8.15
N VAL A 11 -12.44 -2.07 -7.40
CA VAL A 11 -12.61 -3.46 -7.86
C VAL A 11 -13.73 -4.15 -7.09
N LEU A 12 -14.29 -5.23 -7.64
CA LEU A 12 -15.32 -6.05 -7.00
C LEU A 12 -14.79 -7.48 -6.87
N ASN A 13 -14.86 -8.06 -5.67
CA ASN A 13 -14.52 -9.47 -5.43
C ASN A 13 -15.75 -10.39 -5.43
N GLY A 14 -16.92 -9.88 -5.83
CA GLY A 14 -18.20 -10.59 -5.83
C GLY A 14 -19.06 -10.38 -4.58
N ILE A 15 -18.52 -9.82 -3.49
CA ILE A 15 -19.28 -9.53 -2.26
C ILE A 15 -19.16 -8.07 -1.79
N GLN A 16 -18.08 -7.37 -2.15
CA GLN A 16 -17.85 -5.98 -1.74
C GLN A 16 -17.06 -5.21 -2.80
N THR A 17 -17.23 -3.90 -2.76
CA THR A 17 -16.38 -2.94 -3.46
C THR A 17 -15.11 -2.72 -2.66
N MET A 18 -13.96 -2.85 -3.30
CA MET A 18 -12.64 -2.61 -2.70
C MET A 18 -11.91 -1.51 -3.46
N SER A 19 -10.89 -0.91 -2.83
CA SER A 19 -9.97 0.02 -3.51
C SER A 19 -9.35 -0.62 -4.75
N GLY A 20 -9.21 0.14 -5.83
CA GLY A 20 -8.53 -0.30 -7.04
C GLY A 20 -7.03 -0.52 -6.85
N TYR A 21 -6.39 0.24 -5.95
CA TYR A 21 -4.96 0.18 -5.66
C TYR A 21 -4.68 -0.32 -4.25
N VAL A 22 -3.51 -0.93 -4.09
CA VAL A 22 -2.97 -1.40 -2.81
C VAL A 22 -2.43 -0.21 -2.04
N TYR A 23 -2.97 0.03 -0.85
CA TYR A 23 -2.45 1.08 0.02
C TYR A 23 -1.17 0.59 0.71
N ASN A 24 -0.02 0.94 0.13
CA ASN A 24 1.27 0.40 0.50
C ASN A 24 2.11 1.44 1.24
N LEU A 25 2.24 1.24 2.56
CA LEU A 25 3.03 2.10 3.44
C LEU A 25 4.32 1.43 3.93
N GLY A 26 4.78 0.36 3.27
CA GLY A 26 5.93 -0.41 3.76
C GLY A 26 7.25 0.37 3.78
N ASN A 27 7.34 1.49 3.08
CA ASN A 27 8.48 2.41 3.12
C ASN A 27 8.34 3.54 4.15
N GLU A 28 7.19 3.64 4.82
CA GLU A 28 6.87 4.72 5.76
C GLU A 28 7.05 4.30 7.24
N LEU A 29 7.55 3.09 7.50
CA LEU A 29 7.60 2.50 8.86
C LEU A 29 8.33 3.39 9.88
N THR A 30 9.42 4.03 9.48
CA THR A 30 10.15 4.96 10.35
C THR A 30 9.32 6.18 10.73
N SER A 31 8.49 6.68 9.81
CA SER A 31 7.59 7.82 10.07
C SER A 31 6.43 7.46 11.00
N MET A 32 6.11 6.16 11.13
CA MET A 32 4.99 5.69 11.94
C MET A 32 5.29 5.61 13.43
N GLN A 33 6.56 5.73 13.83
CA GLN A 33 6.98 5.56 15.21
C GLN A 33 6.30 6.58 16.13
N GLY A 34 5.53 6.08 17.10
CA GLY A 34 4.75 6.89 18.03
C GLY A 34 3.45 7.46 17.47
N LEU A 35 3.09 7.15 16.21
CA LEU A 35 1.84 7.57 15.57
C LEU A 35 0.84 6.42 15.41
N VAL A 36 1.32 5.17 15.28
CA VAL A 36 0.47 4.00 15.06
C VAL A 36 0.81 2.90 16.07
N ASP A 37 -0.19 2.14 16.49
CA ASP A 37 -0.01 0.97 17.35
C ASP A 37 0.24 -0.32 16.56
N ILE A 38 -0.34 -0.41 15.36
CA ILE A 38 -0.40 -1.65 14.57
C ILE A 38 -0.20 -1.34 13.08
N VAL A 39 0.70 -2.11 12.44
CA VAL A 39 0.78 -2.21 10.99
C VAL A 39 0.13 -3.53 10.55
N ARG A 40 -0.79 -3.46 9.59
CA ARG A 40 -1.49 -4.63 9.05
C ARG A 40 -0.98 -4.99 7.67
N LEU A 41 -0.50 -6.23 7.52
CA LEU A 41 -0.24 -6.82 6.22
C LEU A 41 -1.45 -7.65 5.79
N SER A 42 -1.91 -7.48 4.55
CA SER A 42 -3.04 -8.22 4.01
C SER A 42 -2.48 -9.34 3.11
N PRO A 43 -2.56 -10.62 3.52
CA PRO A 43 -2.01 -11.73 2.74
C PRO A 43 -2.83 -11.97 1.46
N LEU A 44 -2.14 -12.28 0.37
CA LEU A 44 -2.75 -12.64 -0.93
C LEU A 44 -2.53 -14.11 -1.31
N GLY A 45 -1.45 -14.71 -0.79
CA GLY A 45 -1.03 -16.07 -1.08
C GLY A 45 0.30 -16.41 -0.41
N THR A 46 0.94 -17.51 -0.83
CA THR A 46 2.23 -17.96 -0.26
C THR A 46 3.39 -16.98 -0.52
N GLU A 47 3.29 -16.16 -1.57
CA GLU A 47 4.23 -15.07 -1.86
C GLU A 47 4.29 -14.02 -0.74
N THR A 48 3.25 -13.97 0.12
CA THR A 48 3.23 -13.10 1.31
C THR A 48 4.40 -13.39 2.24
N PHE A 49 4.91 -14.62 2.31
CA PHE A 49 6.06 -14.93 3.17
C PHE A 49 7.32 -14.19 2.73
N ALA A 50 7.60 -14.17 1.42
CA ALA A 50 8.73 -13.41 0.88
C ALA A 50 8.54 -11.89 1.09
N MET A 51 7.31 -11.40 0.94
CA MET A 51 6.98 -10.00 1.23
C MET A 51 7.18 -9.68 2.73
N LEU A 52 6.80 -10.58 3.63
CA LEU A 52 7.00 -10.40 5.08
C LEU A 52 8.49 -10.29 5.44
N ASP A 53 9.34 -11.11 4.82
CA ASP A 53 10.79 -11.05 5.00
C ASP A 53 11.33 -9.69 4.52
N ALA A 54 10.92 -9.24 3.33
CA ALA A 54 11.31 -7.94 2.80
C ALA A 54 10.80 -6.78 3.66
N PHE A 55 9.56 -6.85 4.13
CA PHE A 55 8.95 -5.87 5.02
C PHE A 55 9.73 -5.74 6.33
N ARG A 56 10.11 -6.86 6.95
CA ARG A 56 10.94 -6.86 8.17
C ARG A 56 12.34 -6.32 7.90
N ALA A 57 12.96 -6.66 6.77
CA ALA A 57 14.26 -6.11 6.40
C ALA A 57 14.22 -4.57 6.26
N ASN A 58 13.06 -4.01 5.88
CA ASN A 58 12.85 -2.58 5.76
C ASN A 58 12.34 -1.89 7.03
N GLU A 59 12.26 -2.56 8.19
CA GLU A 59 11.68 -1.99 9.42
C GLU A 59 12.30 -0.64 9.80
N ASN A 60 13.60 -0.47 9.56
CA ASN A 60 14.36 0.75 9.82
C ASN A 60 14.63 1.60 8.55
N GLY A 61 13.97 1.29 7.42
CA GLY A 61 14.15 2.00 6.14
C GLY A 61 15.41 1.64 5.35
N GLY A 62 16.16 0.62 5.76
CA GLY A 62 17.43 0.23 5.13
C GLY A 62 17.31 -0.65 3.89
N ALA A 63 16.10 -1.12 3.56
CA ALA A 63 15.85 -2.02 2.43
C ALA A 63 14.50 -1.69 1.77
N PRO A 64 14.36 -0.51 1.11
CA PRO A 64 13.07 -0.04 0.60
C PRO A 64 12.37 -1.07 -0.26
N LEU A 65 11.07 -1.25 -0.02
CA LEU A 65 10.21 -2.10 -0.83
C LEU A 65 9.97 -1.45 -2.19
N PRO A 66 9.95 -2.23 -3.28
CA PRO A 66 9.54 -1.73 -4.57
C PRO A 66 8.08 -1.30 -4.53
N LEU A 67 7.78 -0.14 -5.12
CA LEU A 67 6.43 0.36 -5.30
C LEU A 67 6.13 0.42 -6.80
N ALA A 68 4.94 -0.01 -7.21
CA ALA A 68 4.53 -0.08 -8.60
C ALA A 68 3.42 0.93 -8.90
N SER A 69 3.74 1.91 -9.76
CA SER A 69 2.79 2.92 -10.25
C SER A 69 1.54 2.28 -10.82
N HIS A 70 0.38 2.91 -10.58
CA HIS A 70 -0.94 2.44 -11.00
C HIS A 70 -1.38 1.09 -10.38
N SER A 71 -0.69 0.61 -9.35
CA SER A 71 -1.10 -0.56 -8.56
C SER A 71 -0.96 -0.34 -7.06
N ASP A 72 0.04 0.43 -6.62
CA ASP A 72 0.21 0.90 -5.26
C ASP A 72 -0.21 2.36 -5.11
N CYS A 73 -0.61 2.76 -3.90
CA CYS A 73 -0.78 4.15 -3.50
C CYS A 73 -0.37 4.39 -2.04
N ASN A 74 0.06 5.61 -1.74
CA ASN A 74 0.38 6.06 -0.38
C ASN A 74 0.02 7.54 -0.13
N GLY A 75 -0.71 8.16 -1.07
CA GLY A 75 -0.96 9.59 -1.07
C GLY A 75 -1.65 10.10 0.20
N TYR A 76 -2.62 9.36 0.76
CA TYR A 76 -3.31 9.80 1.98
C TYR A 76 -2.33 10.03 3.16
N TRP A 77 -1.40 9.10 3.40
CA TRP A 77 -0.35 9.25 4.43
C TRP A 77 0.52 10.47 4.17
N LYS A 78 0.88 10.68 2.90
CA LYS A 78 1.73 11.79 2.44
C LYS A 78 0.97 13.11 2.23
N ARG A 79 -0.31 13.20 2.62
CA ARG A 79 -1.19 14.38 2.45
C ARG A 79 -1.40 14.79 0.98
N LEU A 80 -1.39 13.81 0.08
CA LEU A 80 -1.70 13.92 -1.33
C LEU A 80 -3.06 13.27 -1.63
N ALA A 81 -3.51 13.32 -2.89
CA ALA A 81 -4.72 12.60 -3.30
C ALA A 81 -4.56 11.09 -3.06
N GLY A 82 -5.62 10.42 -2.61
CA GLY A 82 -5.51 9.08 -2.03
C GLY A 82 -4.98 7.99 -2.97
N LEU A 83 -5.11 8.17 -4.29
CA LEU A 83 -4.61 7.24 -5.31
C LEU A 83 -3.20 7.58 -5.81
N GLU A 84 -2.60 8.65 -5.31
CA GLU A 84 -1.23 9.03 -5.66
C GLU A 84 -0.23 8.06 -5.05
N LEU A 85 0.86 7.87 -5.78
CA LEU A 85 2.03 7.14 -5.34
C LEU A 85 3.23 8.09 -5.40
N GLN A 86 3.81 8.37 -4.24
CA GLN A 86 5.07 9.10 -4.13
C GLN A 86 6.14 8.17 -3.57
N ALA A 87 7.27 8.08 -4.27
CA ALA A 87 8.45 7.33 -3.81
C ALA A 87 8.98 7.87 -2.47
#